data_AF-A0A7X8AN31-F1
#
_entry.id   AF-A0A7X8AN31-F1
#
_cell.length_a   1.000
_cell.length_b   1.000
_cell.length_c   1.000
_cell.angle_alpha   90.00
_cell.angle_beta   90.00
_cell.angle_gamma   90.00
#
_symmetry.space_group_name_H-M   'P 1'
#
loop_
_entity.id
_entity.type
_entity.pdbx_description
1 polymer ?
#
loop_
_entity_poly.entity_id
_entity_poly.type
_entity_poly.pdbx_seq_one_letter_code
_entity_poly.pdbx_strand_id
1 'polypeptide(L)'
;MPEEDLPPSGREWKRGPGGLPDFFREDTLRQHRHLLMLVERHGYHWRVARLTDPAPTLPEPVITAVAKAEHERWADFRRNTGWRGLARSQRDRGEDWIKAHKRELDRQRRNANLVPWDDPAVPASVQAPDEVTQQSPDAPAQESEKTPRQKLREFNVQIDTAIIERLRLWGVEPVADRYRRVGIVTASELTEQVTWTTDQGDELTSQPGDFWVVDAAGAGRGVARARFADLYEPTDVPGRYRRRGTVTARRVRAREIVPTLEGPAVAEPGMWVLTDDHGDSWPVTDDYLSQHYRREKPAPDRSRPQRSGESSRAPGA
;
A
#
# COMPACT_ATOMS: atom_id res chain seq x y z
N MET A 1 -36.29 18.16 -9.24
CA MET A 1 -36.61 17.02 -8.35
C MET A 1 -36.58 17.51 -6.92
N PRO A 2 -37.53 17.10 -6.06
CA PRO A 2 -37.49 17.39 -4.62
C PRO A 2 -36.16 16.93 -4.00
N GLU A 3 -35.64 17.67 -3.02
CA GLU A 3 -34.40 17.32 -2.28
C GLU A 3 -34.52 15.95 -1.58
N GLU A 4 -35.75 15.57 -1.22
CA GLU A 4 -36.10 14.25 -0.65
C GLU A 4 -35.91 13.08 -1.62
N ASP A 5 -35.80 13.35 -2.93
CA ASP A 5 -35.58 12.34 -3.96
C ASP A 5 -34.10 12.16 -4.31
N LEU A 6 -33.15 12.90 -3.75
CA LEU A 6 -31.73 12.68 -4.10
C LEU A 6 -31.24 11.30 -3.64
N PRO A 7 -30.44 10.57 -4.46
CA PRO A 7 -29.79 9.35 -3.99
C PRO A 7 -28.86 9.68 -2.82
N PRO A 8 -28.54 8.72 -1.93
CA PRO A 8 -27.73 8.99 -0.74
C PRO A 8 -26.42 9.75 -1.04
N SER A 9 -25.75 9.45 -2.15
CA SER A 9 -24.50 10.11 -2.58
C SER A 9 -24.64 11.60 -2.93
N GLY A 10 -25.85 12.12 -3.14
CA GLY A 10 -26.12 13.51 -3.47
C GLY A 10 -26.72 14.34 -2.32
N ARG A 11 -26.85 13.76 -1.12
CA ARG A 11 -27.44 14.44 0.04
C ARG A 11 -26.38 15.07 0.93
N GLU A 12 -26.75 16.14 1.61
CA GLU A 12 -25.88 16.82 2.56
C GLU A 12 -25.60 15.98 3.80
N TRP A 13 -24.41 16.18 4.38
CA TRP A 13 -24.01 15.62 5.67
C TRP A 13 -24.70 16.35 6.83
N LYS A 14 -26.04 16.22 6.94
CA LYS A 14 -26.87 16.79 8.02
C LYS A 14 -27.88 15.77 8.55
N ARG A 15 -28.45 16.03 9.74
CA ARG A 15 -29.59 15.28 10.30
C ARG A 15 -30.90 15.86 9.76
N GLY A 16 -31.93 15.02 9.64
CA GLY A 16 -33.28 15.45 9.30
C GLY A 16 -33.61 15.42 7.80
N PRO A 17 -34.74 16.02 7.40
CA PRO A 17 -35.21 16.06 6.01
C PRO A 17 -34.15 16.61 5.05
N GLY A 18 -34.01 16.00 3.87
CA GLY A 18 -32.97 16.33 2.89
C GLY A 18 -31.54 15.87 3.24
N GLY A 19 -31.31 15.42 4.48
CA GLY A 19 -30.01 14.90 4.93
C GLY A 19 -29.74 13.44 4.54
N LEU A 20 -28.47 13.04 4.62
CA LEU A 20 -28.05 11.64 4.47
C LEU A 20 -28.66 10.78 5.60
N PRO A 21 -29.35 9.66 5.30
CA PRO A 21 -29.96 8.83 6.33
C PRO A 21 -28.93 8.27 7.33
N ASP A 22 -29.35 8.11 8.59
CA ASP A 22 -28.52 7.68 9.72
C ASP A 22 -27.66 6.46 9.41
N PHE A 23 -28.28 5.44 8.84
CA PHE A 23 -27.62 4.22 8.44
C PHE A 23 -26.41 4.46 7.51
N PHE A 24 -26.52 5.35 6.52
CA PHE A 24 -25.41 5.65 5.61
C PHE A 24 -24.33 6.50 6.26
N ARG A 25 -24.70 7.43 7.15
CA ARG A 25 -23.73 8.23 7.91
C ARG A 25 -22.91 7.37 8.86
N GLU A 26 -23.58 6.47 9.58
CA GLU A 26 -22.89 5.52 10.45
C GLU A 26 -21.96 4.60 9.66
N ASP A 27 -22.39 4.12 8.49
CA ASP A 27 -21.55 3.31 7.59
C ASP A 27 -20.30 4.09 7.13
N THR A 28 -20.46 5.36 6.72
CA THR A 28 -19.33 6.24 6.36
C THR A 28 -18.39 6.48 7.55
N LEU A 29 -18.91 6.75 8.75
CA LEU A 29 -18.07 6.92 9.94
C LEU A 29 -17.31 5.63 10.31
N ARG A 30 -17.94 4.47 10.13
CA ARG A 30 -17.30 3.16 10.31
C ARG A 30 -16.18 2.95 9.31
N GLN A 31 -16.38 3.30 8.04
CA GLN A 31 -15.33 3.24 7.01
C GLN A 31 -14.12 4.07 7.42
N HIS A 32 -14.30 5.35 7.72
CA HIS A 32 -13.18 6.23 8.08
C HIS A 32 -12.43 5.71 9.32
N ARG A 33 -13.16 5.33 10.38
CA ARG A 33 -12.55 4.75 11.59
C ARG A 33 -11.79 3.45 11.29
N HIS A 34 -12.34 2.59 10.44
CA HIS A 34 -11.71 1.31 10.12
C HIS A 34 -10.45 1.51 9.29
N LEU A 35 -10.47 2.41 8.30
CA LEU A 35 -9.28 2.78 7.52
C LEU A 35 -8.15 3.30 8.42
N LEU A 36 -8.47 4.20 9.36
CA LEU A 36 -7.48 4.71 10.33
C LEU A 36 -6.78 3.56 11.10
N MET A 37 -7.58 2.58 11.57
CA MET A 37 -7.05 1.42 12.31
C MET A 37 -6.31 0.43 11.42
N LEU A 38 -6.79 0.17 10.19
CA LEU A 38 -6.17 -0.77 9.27
C LEU A 38 -4.79 -0.27 8.83
N VAL A 39 -4.66 1.03 8.53
CA VAL A 39 -3.37 1.62 8.17
C VAL A 39 -2.34 1.45 9.29
N GLU A 40 -2.74 1.66 10.55
CA GLU A 40 -1.87 1.37 11.70
C GLU A 40 -1.53 -0.11 11.86
N ARG A 41 -2.52 -0.99 11.63
CA ARG A 41 -2.31 -2.45 11.65
C ARG A 41 -1.30 -2.90 10.59
N HIS A 42 -1.20 -2.18 9.48
CA HIS A 42 -0.19 -2.37 8.45
C HIS A 42 1.14 -1.68 8.75
N GLY A 43 1.35 -1.17 9.97
CA GLY A 43 2.66 -0.70 10.45
C GLY A 43 2.96 0.76 10.14
N TYR A 44 1.96 1.53 9.72
CA TYR A 44 2.04 2.99 9.62
C TYR A 44 1.62 3.63 10.95
N HIS A 45 1.89 4.92 11.10
CA HIS A 45 1.32 5.73 12.17
C HIS A 45 0.84 7.06 11.61
N TRP A 46 -0.15 7.66 12.26
CA TRP A 46 -0.68 8.96 11.87
C TRP A 46 0.17 10.09 12.47
N ARG A 47 0.58 11.04 11.63
CA ARG A 47 1.22 12.29 12.06
C ARG A 47 0.40 13.49 11.62
N VAL A 48 0.72 14.66 12.20
CA VAL A 48 0.20 15.94 11.70
C VAL A 48 0.71 16.16 10.28
N ALA A 49 -0.21 16.35 9.35
CA ALA A 49 0.10 16.55 7.95
C ALA A 49 0.69 17.93 7.71
N ARG A 50 1.71 18.00 6.85
CA ARG A 50 2.16 19.27 6.28
C ARG A 50 1.66 19.35 4.85
N LEU A 51 0.88 20.37 4.52
CA LEU A 51 0.31 20.51 3.17
C LEU A 51 1.38 20.69 2.07
N THR A 52 2.60 21.05 2.44
CA THR A 52 3.77 21.11 1.56
C THR A 52 4.37 19.75 1.24
N ASP A 53 4.09 18.72 2.04
CA ASP A 53 4.60 17.37 1.81
C ASP A 53 3.85 16.73 0.62
N PRO A 54 4.53 15.86 -0.16
CA PRO A 54 3.86 15.07 -1.19
C PRO A 54 2.72 14.24 -0.56
N ALA A 55 1.71 13.91 -1.36
CA ALA A 55 0.62 13.07 -0.86
C ALA A 55 1.16 11.73 -0.37
N PRO A 56 0.72 11.25 0.80
CA PRO A 56 1.12 9.94 1.29
C PRO A 56 0.55 8.88 0.36
N THR A 57 1.43 8.13 -0.32
CA THR A 57 1.03 6.98 -1.12
C THR A 57 1.37 5.72 -0.35
N LEU A 58 0.34 4.97 0.07
CA LEU A 58 0.55 3.64 0.61
C LEU A 58 0.96 2.69 -0.54
N PRO A 59 1.92 1.78 -0.35
CA PRO A 59 2.28 0.79 -1.35
C PRO A 59 1.07 -0.04 -1.78
N GLU A 60 1.04 -0.42 -3.07
CA GLU A 60 -0.10 -1.15 -3.65
C GLU A 60 -0.53 -2.41 -2.86
N PRO A 61 0.39 -3.25 -2.35
CA PRO A 61 0.00 -4.39 -1.52
C PRO A 61 -0.71 -3.99 -0.22
N VAL A 62 -0.31 -2.86 0.38
CA VAL A 62 -0.91 -2.36 1.62
C VAL A 62 -2.31 -1.83 1.36
N ILE A 63 -2.48 -0.95 0.36
CA ILE A 63 -3.80 -0.37 0.08
C ILE A 63 -4.79 -1.42 -0.45
N THR A 64 -4.33 -2.41 -1.21
CA THR A 64 -5.14 -3.56 -1.62
C THR A 64 -5.60 -4.37 -0.40
N ALA A 65 -4.72 -4.62 0.57
CA ALA A 65 -5.08 -5.33 1.80
C ALA A 65 -6.08 -4.53 2.66
N VAL A 66 -5.88 -3.21 2.77
CA VAL A 66 -6.81 -2.30 3.45
C VAL A 66 -8.19 -2.35 2.79
N ALA A 67 -8.25 -2.21 1.45
CA ALA A 67 -9.49 -2.25 0.70
C ALA A 67 -10.22 -3.59 0.79
N LYS A 68 -9.47 -4.70 0.80
CA LYS A 68 -10.02 -6.03 1.06
C LYS A 68 -10.69 -6.11 2.42
N ALA A 69 -9.96 -5.77 3.49
CA ALA A 69 -10.47 -5.85 4.85
C ALA A 69 -11.67 -4.91 5.07
N GLU A 70 -11.66 -3.73 4.45
CA GLU A 70 -12.77 -2.79 4.49
C GLU A 70 -14.00 -3.31 3.76
N HIS A 71 -13.82 -3.87 2.56
CA HIS A 71 -14.91 -4.51 1.81
C HIS A 71 -15.54 -5.68 2.56
N GLU A 72 -14.73 -6.53 3.17
CA GLU A 72 -15.21 -7.65 3.98
C GLU A 72 -16.01 -7.17 5.20
N ARG A 73 -15.49 -6.19 5.94
CA ARG A 73 -16.22 -5.56 7.05
C ARG A 73 -17.53 -4.91 6.59
N TRP A 74 -17.51 -4.20 5.47
CA TRP A 74 -18.70 -3.60 4.88
C TRP A 74 -19.74 -4.67 4.51
N ALA A 75 -19.30 -5.75 3.85
CA ALA A 75 -20.18 -6.83 3.42
C ALA A 75 -20.81 -7.54 4.63
N ASP A 76 -20.03 -7.80 5.69
CA ASP A 76 -20.51 -8.43 6.91
C ASP A 76 -21.48 -7.55 7.67
N PHE A 77 -21.18 -6.26 7.85
CA PHE A 77 -22.11 -5.30 8.46
C PHE A 77 -23.46 -5.27 7.72
N ARG A 78 -23.41 -5.23 6.38
CA ARG A 78 -24.60 -5.23 5.53
C ARG A 78 -25.40 -6.53 5.68
N ARG A 79 -24.76 -7.70 5.63
CA ARG A 79 -25.42 -9.00 5.83
C ARG A 79 -26.07 -9.07 7.22
N ASN A 80 -25.36 -8.66 8.26
CA ASN A 80 -25.83 -8.66 9.64
C ASN A 80 -26.98 -7.67 9.88
N THR A 81 -27.13 -6.66 9.02
CA THR A 81 -28.25 -5.71 9.03
C THR A 81 -29.33 -6.05 8.00
N GLY A 82 -29.34 -7.29 7.49
CA GLY A 82 -30.40 -7.83 6.63
C GLY A 82 -30.28 -7.48 5.15
N TRP A 83 -29.16 -6.90 4.70
CA TRP A 83 -28.89 -6.70 3.28
C TRP A 83 -28.52 -8.01 2.59
N ARG A 84 -28.85 -8.11 1.31
CA ARG A 84 -28.56 -9.28 0.48
C ARG A 84 -27.99 -8.88 -0.88
N GLY A 85 -27.21 -9.79 -1.45
CA GLY A 85 -26.78 -9.68 -2.85
C GLY A 85 -27.97 -9.66 -3.82
N LEU A 86 -27.75 -9.11 -5.02
CA LEU A 86 -28.73 -9.22 -6.11
C LEU A 86 -28.90 -10.67 -6.54
N ALA A 87 -30.12 -11.06 -6.93
CA ALA A 87 -30.35 -12.33 -7.61
C ALA A 87 -29.66 -12.35 -8.99
N ARG A 88 -29.36 -13.54 -9.53
CA ARG A 88 -28.72 -13.68 -10.85
C ARG A 88 -29.49 -12.94 -11.94
N SER A 89 -30.81 -13.13 -12.00
CA SER A 89 -31.71 -12.44 -12.95
C SER A 89 -31.72 -10.91 -12.85
N GLN A 90 -31.32 -10.34 -11.70
CA GLN A 90 -31.17 -8.90 -11.53
C GLN A 90 -29.77 -8.43 -11.95
N ARG A 91 -28.74 -9.26 -11.77
CA ARG A 91 -27.36 -8.96 -12.19
C ARG A 91 -27.22 -9.00 -13.71
N ASP A 92 -27.90 -9.95 -14.35
CA ASP A 92 -27.86 -10.15 -15.81
C ASP A 92 -28.48 -8.96 -16.58
N ARG A 93 -29.17 -8.03 -15.90
CA ARG A 93 -29.70 -6.79 -16.50
C ARG A 93 -28.64 -5.71 -16.74
N GLY A 94 -27.41 -5.91 -16.24
CA GLY A 94 -26.29 -5.00 -16.47
C GLY A 94 -26.19 -3.81 -15.51
N GLU A 95 -25.05 -3.12 -15.56
CA GLU A 95 -24.72 -2.01 -14.64
C GLU A 95 -25.67 -0.83 -14.76
N ASP A 96 -26.09 -0.46 -15.97
CA ASP A 96 -26.96 0.69 -16.19
C ASP A 96 -28.33 0.49 -15.56
N TRP A 97 -28.86 -0.74 -15.62
CA TRP A 97 -30.09 -1.10 -14.92
C TRP A 97 -29.91 -0.99 -13.40
N ILE A 98 -28.79 -1.49 -12.87
CA ILE A 98 -28.47 -1.42 -11.43
C ILE A 98 -28.37 0.04 -10.97
N LYS A 99 -27.71 0.90 -11.75
CA LYS A 99 -27.61 2.35 -11.48
C LYS A 99 -28.98 3.01 -11.50
N ALA A 100 -29.79 2.75 -12.52
CA ALA A 100 -31.15 3.30 -12.66
C ALA A 100 -32.08 2.87 -11.51
N HIS A 101 -31.91 1.64 -10.99
CA HIS A 101 -32.77 1.08 -9.94
C HIS A 101 -32.17 1.16 -8.53
N LYS A 102 -31.04 1.87 -8.36
CA LYS A 102 -30.27 1.88 -7.10
C LYS A 102 -31.11 2.23 -5.88
N ARG A 103 -32.04 3.19 -6.00
CA ARG A 103 -32.91 3.62 -4.89
C ARG A 103 -33.88 2.54 -4.44
N GLU A 104 -34.52 1.86 -5.40
CA GLU A 104 -35.43 0.75 -5.11
C GLU A 104 -34.66 -0.41 -4.46
N LEU A 105 -33.49 -0.75 -5.03
CA LEU A 105 -32.62 -1.78 -4.47
C LEU A 105 -32.18 -1.43 -3.04
N ASP A 106 -31.82 -0.18 -2.75
CA ASP A 106 -31.48 0.26 -1.40
C ASP A 106 -32.66 0.15 -0.43
N ARG A 107 -33.88 0.55 -0.86
CA ARG A 107 -35.11 0.37 -0.06
C ARG A 107 -35.38 -1.10 0.25
N GLN A 108 -35.06 -2.00 -0.67
CA GLN A 108 -35.17 -3.45 -0.51
C GLN A 108 -33.96 -4.10 0.18
N ARG A 109 -32.98 -3.31 0.63
CA ARG A 109 -31.69 -3.78 1.18
C ARG A 109 -31.00 -4.79 0.24
N ARG A 110 -30.88 -4.41 -1.02
CA ARG A 110 -30.25 -5.20 -2.08
C ARG A 110 -29.05 -4.45 -2.65
N ASN A 111 -27.91 -5.13 -2.80
CA ASN A 111 -26.70 -4.51 -3.34
C ASN A 111 -25.91 -5.49 -4.22
N ALA A 112 -25.49 -5.04 -5.40
CA ALA A 112 -24.71 -5.85 -6.36
C ALA A 112 -23.30 -6.19 -5.86
N ASN A 113 -22.77 -5.36 -4.97
CA ASN A 113 -21.40 -5.46 -4.47
C ASN A 113 -21.28 -6.38 -3.25
N LEU A 114 -22.40 -6.90 -2.71
CA LEU A 114 -22.41 -7.85 -1.58
C LEU A 114 -21.94 -9.24 -1.99
N VAL A 115 -20.66 -9.35 -2.29
CA VAL A 115 -19.97 -10.61 -2.65
C VAL A 115 -18.68 -10.78 -1.85
N PRO A 116 -18.16 -12.01 -1.71
CA PRO A 116 -16.84 -12.23 -1.13
C PRO A 116 -15.76 -11.54 -1.97
N TRP A 117 -14.68 -11.09 -1.31
CA TRP A 117 -13.56 -10.48 -2.02
C TRP A 117 -12.87 -11.49 -2.94
N ASP A 118 -12.56 -12.69 -2.44
CA ASP A 118 -11.80 -13.74 -3.15
C ASP A 118 -12.65 -14.68 -4.03
N ASP A 119 -13.95 -14.42 -4.22
CA ASP A 119 -14.84 -15.33 -4.97
C ASP A 119 -14.33 -15.53 -6.42
N PRO A 120 -13.98 -16.76 -6.84
CA PRO A 120 -13.38 -17.03 -8.14
C PRO A 120 -14.38 -17.24 -9.30
N ALA A 121 -15.71 -17.16 -9.10
CA ALA A 121 -16.67 -17.48 -10.17
C ALA A 121 -16.98 -16.26 -11.06
N VAL A 122 -16.74 -16.24 -12.39
CA VAL A 122 -16.70 -17.30 -13.43
C VAL A 122 -15.70 -16.88 -14.53
N PRO A 123 -15.00 -17.82 -15.22
CA PRO A 123 -14.27 -17.51 -16.45
C PRO A 123 -15.20 -16.86 -17.48
N ALA A 124 -14.71 -15.88 -18.25
CA ALA A 124 -15.31 -15.56 -19.53
C ALA A 124 -15.52 -16.89 -20.26
N SER A 125 -16.74 -17.16 -20.72
CA SER A 125 -17.16 -18.34 -21.48
C SER A 125 -15.97 -19.07 -22.11
N VAL A 126 -15.55 -20.18 -21.51
CA VAL A 126 -14.70 -21.15 -22.19
C VAL A 126 -15.58 -21.69 -23.31
N GLN A 127 -15.46 -21.11 -24.51
CA GLN A 127 -15.70 -21.85 -25.72
C GLN A 127 -14.81 -23.10 -25.62
N ALA A 128 -15.43 -24.26 -25.79
CA ALA A 128 -14.73 -25.54 -25.80
C ALA A 128 -13.53 -25.46 -26.75
N PRO A 129 -12.40 -26.13 -26.44
CA PRO A 129 -11.26 -26.18 -27.32
C PRO A 129 -11.57 -27.15 -28.46
N ASP A 130 -12.21 -26.64 -29.51
CA ASP A 130 -12.08 -27.24 -30.83
C ASP A 130 -11.33 -26.23 -31.72
N GLU A 131 -10.31 -26.76 -32.39
CA GLU A 131 -9.43 -26.13 -33.39
C GLU A 131 -8.19 -25.39 -32.86
N VAL A 132 -7.10 -26.15 -32.84
CA VAL A 132 -5.71 -25.68 -32.92
C VAL A 132 -5.57 -24.76 -34.13
N THR A 133 -5.59 -23.45 -33.91
CA THR A 133 -5.09 -22.47 -34.87
C THR A 133 -3.78 -21.89 -34.32
N GLN A 134 -2.70 -22.16 -35.04
CA GLN A 134 -1.36 -21.61 -34.80
C GLN A 134 -1.44 -20.07 -34.83
N GLN A 135 -1.25 -19.42 -33.67
CA GLN A 135 -1.11 -17.96 -33.60
C GLN A 135 0.33 -17.55 -33.96
N SER A 136 0.44 -16.68 -34.97
CA SER A 136 1.67 -15.98 -35.35
C SER A 136 2.22 -15.11 -34.21
N PRO A 137 3.55 -14.91 -34.11
CA PRO A 137 4.22 -14.23 -33.00
C PRO A 137 4.09 -12.69 -32.97
N ASP A 138 3.40 -12.06 -33.93
CA ASP A 138 3.33 -10.59 -34.07
C ASP A 138 1.95 -9.97 -33.75
N ALA A 139 1.07 -10.66 -33.02
CA ALA A 139 -0.18 -10.05 -32.56
C ALA A 139 0.08 -9.14 -31.34
N PRO A 140 -0.39 -7.87 -31.33
CA PRO A 140 -0.31 -7.03 -30.13
C PRO A 140 -1.08 -7.71 -28.99
N ALA A 141 -0.48 -7.74 -27.81
CA ALA A 141 -1.09 -8.31 -26.61
C ALA A 141 -2.50 -7.70 -26.43
N GLN A 142 -3.53 -8.51 -26.66
CA GLN A 142 -4.90 -8.09 -26.38
C GLN A 142 -5.02 -7.90 -24.87
N GLU A 143 -5.22 -6.65 -24.42
CA GLU A 143 -5.61 -6.36 -23.05
C GLU A 143 -6.86 -7.17 -22.73
N SER A 144 -6.71 -8.24 -21.95
CA SER A 144 -7.82 -9.07 -21.51
C SER A 144 -8.83 -8.19 -20.78
N GLU A 145 -10.08 -8.18 -21.24
CA GLU A 145 -11.12 -7.34 -20.64
C GLU A 145 -11.30 -7.69 -19.16
N LYS A 146 -11.16 -6.68 -18.28
CA LYS A 146 -11.29 -6.87 -16.83
C LYS A 146 -12.71 -7.31 -16.50
N THR A 147 -12.81 -8.36 -15.69
CA THR A 147 -14.08 -8.83 -15.16
C THR A 147 -14.75 -7.75 -14.30
N PRO A 148 -16.09 -7.75 -14.17
CA PRO A 148 -16.80 -6.84 -13.25
C PRO A 148 -16.28 -6.89 -11.80
N ARG A 149 -15.72 -8.03 -11.38
CA ARG A 149 -15.13 -8.21 -10.04
C ARG A 149 -13.78 -7.53 -9.89
N GLN A 150 -12.91 -7.63 -10.91
CA GLN A 150 -11.66 -6.86 -10.94
C GLN A 150 -11.95 -5.36 -10.91
N LYS A 151 -12.92 -4.91 -11.72
CA LYS A 151 -13.39 -3.51 -11.72
C LYS A 151 -13.87 -3.05 -10.33
N LEU A 152 -14.63 -3.89 -9.61
CA LEU A 152 -15.08 -3.58 -8.24
C LEU A 152 -13.91 -3.49 -7.24
N ARG A 153 -12.93 -4.41 -7.31
CA ARG A 153 -11.75 -4.38 -6.42
C ARG A 153 -10.92 -3.12 -6.67
N GLU A 154 -10.65 -2.80 -7.93
CA GLU A 154 -9.95 -1.57 -8.33
C GLU A 154 -10.69 -0.32 -7.86
N PHE A 155 -12.02 -0.31 -7.99
CA PHE A 155 -12.85 0.78 -7.50
C PHE A 155 -12.78 0.94 -5.98
N ASN A 156 -12.80 -0.16 -5.21
CA ASN A 156 -12.65 -0.12 -3.76
C ASN A 156 -11.27 0.40 -3.36
N VAL A 157 -10.20 -0.06 -4.01
CA VAL A 157 -8.83 0.46 -3.82
C VAL A 157 -8.79 1.97 -4.09
N GLN A 158 -9.36 2.42 -5.21
CA GLN A 158 -9.41 3.85 -5.55
C GLN A 158 -10.17 4.69 -4.52
N ILE A 159 -11.30 4.20 -4.01
CA ILE A 159 -12.08 4.89 -2.97
C ILE A 159 -11.25 5.03 -1.70
N ASP A 160 -10.65 3.94 -1.22
CA ASP A 160 -9.93 3.94 0.05
C ASP A 160 -8.63 4.75 -0.05
N THR A 161 -7.94 4.71 -1.19
CA THR A 161 -6.83 5.63 -1.52
C THR A 161 -7.29 7.07 -1.41
N ALA A 162 -8.38 7.44 -2.10
CA ALA A 162 -8.87 8.81 -2.12
C ALA A 162 -9.31 9.31 -0.73
N ILE A 163 -9.87 8.43 0.12
CA ILE A 163 -10.20 8.77 1.50
C ILE A 163 -8.91 9.06 2.29
N ILE A 164 -7.93 8.15 2.24
CA ILE A 164 -6.65 8.29 2.96
C ILE A 164 -5.91 9.55 2.52
N GLU A 165 -5.84 9.82 1.22
CA GLU A 165 -5.22 11.03 0.69
C GLU A 165 -5.94 12.29 1.18
N ARG A 166 -7.27 12.29 1.26
CA ARG A 166 -8.05 13.44 1.73
C ARG A 166 -7.93 13.69 3.23
N LEU A 167 -7.58 12.69 4.04
CA LEU A 167 -7.34 12.90 5.47
C LEU A 167 -6.25 13.98 5.72
N ARG A 168 -5.34 14.19 4.77
CA ARG A 168 -4.34 15.28 4.83
C ARG A 168 -4.99 16.66 4.91
N LEU A 169 -6.14 16.85 4.26
CA LEU A 169 -6.89 18.11 4.26
C LEU A 169 -7.47 18.40 5.64
N TRP A 170 -7.60 17.36 6.48
CA TRP A 170 -7.97 17.46 7.88
C TRP A 170 -6.75 17.40 8.82
N GLY A 171 -5.54 17.55 8.27
CA GLY A 171 -4.31 17.73 9.03
C GLY A 171 -3.67 16.43 9.51
N VAL A 172 -4.01 15.27 8.95
CA VAL A 172 -3.35 13.99 9.30
C VAL A 172 -2.93 13.19 8.08
N GLU A 173 -1.77 12.53 8.16
CA GLU A 173 -1.25 11.67 7.09
C GLU A 173 -0.60 10.41 7.69
N PRO A 174 -0.68 9.26 7.00
CA PRO A 174 0.01 8.06 7.44
C PRO A 174 1.48 8.11 7.00
N VAL A 175 2.36 7.70 7.90
CA VAL A 175 3.79 7.57 7.63
C VAL A 175 4.36 6.27 8.18
N ALA A 176 5.29 5.70 7.44
CA ALA A 176 6.19 4.66 7.93
C ALA A 176 7.44 5.32 8.53
N ASP A 177 8.13 4.62 9.42
CA ASP A 177 9.36 5.12 10.00
C ASP A 177 10.47 5.14 8.95
N ARG A 178 11.23 6.24 8.86
CA ARG A 178 12.41 6.34 7.99
C ARG A 178 13.65 5.81 8.70
N TYR A 179 14.46 5.07 7.95
CA TYR A 179 15.73 4.53 8.37
C TYR A 179 16.79 4.83 7.33
N ARG A 180 17.99 5.20 7.78
CA ARG A 180 19.17 5.28 6.91
C ARG A 180 19.98 4.00 6.99
N ARG A 181 20.52 3.56 5.86
CA ARG A 181 21.49 2.45 5.81
C ARG A 181 22.78 2.87 6.53
N VAL A 182 23.37 1.95 7.28
CA VAL A 182 24.65 2.16 7.97
C VAL A 182 25.56 0.96 7.80
N GLY A 183 26.84 1.17 8.10
CA GLY A 183 27.87 0.15 8.01
C GLY A 183 28.81 0.37 6.83
N ILE A 184 29.96 -0.27 6.94
CA ILE A 184 31.01 -0.32 5.91
C ILE A 184 31.02 -1.72 5.33
N VAL A 185 31.15 -1.80 4.00
CA VAL A 185 31.33 -3.05 3.26
C VAL A 185 32.66 -3.03 2.54
N THR A 186 33.17 -4.20 2.18
CA THR A 186 34.21 -4.32 1.16
C THR A 186 33.57 -4.62 -0.17
N ALA A 187 34.00 -3.95 -1.24
CA ALA A 187 33.50 -4.24 -2.58
C ALA A 187 34.65 -4.29 -3.59
N SER A 188 34.51 -5.19 -4.56
CA SER A 188 35.42 -5.35 -5.69
C SER A 188 34.61 -5.53 -6.97
N GLU A 189 35.05 -4.87 -8.04
CA GLU A 189 34.48 -5.10 -9.37
C GLU A 189 34.79 -6.52 -9.83
N LEU A 190 33.78 -7.22 -10.32
CA LEU A 190 33.86 -8.57 -10.85
C LEU A 190 34.50 -8.55 -12.23
N THR A 191 35.51 -9.37 -12.44
CA THR A 191 36.14 -9.57 -13.76
C THR A 191 35.54 -10.74 -14.52
N GLU A 192 34.83 -11.62 -13.82
CA GLU A 192 34.22 -12.84 -14.36
C GLU A 192 32.79 -12.97 -13.84
N GLN A 193 31.98 -13.77 -14.54
CA GLN A 193 30.64 -14.09 -14.10
C GLN A 193 30.70 -14.89 -12.79
N VAL A 194 29.88 -14.50 -11.81
CA VAL A 194 29.77 -15.21 -10.52
C VAL A 194 28.33 -15.58 -10.27
N THR A 195 28.10 -16.86 -9.99
CA THR A 195 26.84 -17.37 -9.48
C THR A 195 26.89 -17.41 -7.96
N TRP A 196 25.82 -16.95 -7.32
CA TRP A 196 25.71 -16.89 -5.87
C TRP A 196 24.28 -17.16 -5.42
N THR A 197 24.12 -17.53 -4.16
CA THR A 197 22.83 -17.90 -3.59
C THR A 197 22.38 -16.85 -2.59
N THR A 198 21.11 -16.44 -2.66
CA THR A 198 20.51 -15.54 -1.67
C THR A 198 20.32 -16.26 -0.33
N ASP A 199 20.08 -15.50 0.74
CA ASP A 199 19.72 -16.09 2.04
C ASP A 199 18.43 -16.94 1.99
N GLN A 200 17.61 -16.77 0.93
CA GLN A 200 16.38 -17.54 0.71
C GLN A 200 16.60 -18.77 -0.18
N GLY A 201 17.81 -19.00 -0.67
CA GLY A 201 18.16 -20.15 -1.50
C GLY A 201 18.04 -19.92 -3.01
N ASP A 202 17.68 -18.72 -3.45
CA ASP A 202 17.58 -18.41 -4.88
C ASP A 202 18.97 -18.27 -5.49
N GLU A 203 19.16 -18.87 -6.66
CA GLU A 203 20.42 -18.78 -7.41
C GLU A 203 20.39 -17.57 -8.34
N LEU A 204 21.32 -16.64 -8.14
CA LEU A 204 21.48 -15.42 -8.91
C LEU A 204 22.85 -15.39 -9.59
N THR A 205 22.91 -14.69 -10.72
CA THR A 205 24.14 -14.54 -11.49
C THR A 205 24.49 -13.07 -11.64
N SER A 206 25.73 -12.72 -11.33
CA SER A 206 26.30 -11.39 -11.55
C SER A 206 27.30 -11.42 -12.69
N GLN A 207 27.30 -10.35 -13.49
CA GLN A 207 28.06 -10.26 -14.72
C GLN A 207 29.44 -9.61 -14.46
N PRO A 208 30.43 -9.83 -15.35
CA PRO A 208 31.63 -9.00 -15.36
C PRO A 208 31.27 -7.50 -15.40
N GLY A 209 31.93 -6.70 -14.56
CA GLY A 209 31.67 -5.27 -14.38
C GLY A 209 30.69 -4.93 -13.24
N ASP A 210 29.94 -5.92 -12.71
CA ASP A 210 29.18 -5.77 -11.47
C ASP A 210 30.12 -5.74 -10.26
N PHE A 211 29.60 -5.38 -9.09
CA PHE A 211 30.38 -5.37 -7.85
C PHE A 211 30.03 -6.58 -6.97
N TRP A 212 31.05 -7.29 -6.51
CA TRP A 212 30.92 -8.22 -5.40
C TRP A 212 31.05 -7.46 -4.08
N VAL A 213 30.00 -7.46 -3.27
CA VAL A 213 29.94 -6.72 -2.01
C VAL A 213 29.89 -7.71 -0.86
N VAL A 214 30.85 -7.59 0.06
CA VAL A 214 30.96 -8.42 1.26
C VAL A 214 30.71 -7.55 2.50
N ASP A 215 29.79 -7.99 3.35
CA ASP A 215 29.50 -7.33 4.61
C ASP A 215 30.48 -7.73 5.73
N ALA A 216 30.27 -7.17 6.94
CA ALA A 216 31.13 -7.45 8.09
C ALA A 216 31.02 -8.89 8.62
N ALA A 217 29.94 -9.61 8.29
CA ALA A 217 29.75 -11.02 8.63
C ALA A 217 30.42 -11.95 7.61
N GLY A 218 30.94 -11.41 6.50
CA GLY A 218 31.56 -12.18 5.43
C GLY A 218 30.56 -12.69 4.39
N ALA A 219 29.28 -12.34 4.50
CA ALA A 219 28.29 -12.67 3.49
C ALA A 219 28.47 -11.77 2.27
N GLY A 220 28.57 -12.39 1.09
CA GLY A 220 28.81 -11.72 -0.18
C GLY A 220 27.58 -11.74 -1.08
N ARG A 221 27.35 -10.65 -1.83
CA ARG A 221 26.34 -10.59 -2.88
C ARG A 221 26.80 -9.74 -4.06
N GLY A 222 26.29 -10.04 -5.23
CA GLY A 222 26.49 -9.21 -6.41
C GLY A 222 25.58 -7.99 -6.43
N VAL A 223 26.10 -6.87 -6.92
CA VAL A 223 25.35 -5.62 -7.11
C VAL A 223 25.64 -5.09 -8.50
N ALA A 224 24.58 -4.87 -9.29
CA ALA A 224 24.71 -4.33 -10.64
C ALA A 224 25.48 -3.00 -10.64
N ARG A 225 26.40 -2.82 -11.61
CA ARG A 225 27.23 -1.61 -11.71
C ARG A 225 26.44 -0.31 -11.61
N ALA A 226 25.31 -0.25 -12.32
CA ALA A 226 24.45 0.93 -12.38
C ALA A 226 23.84 1.30 -11.01
N ARG A 227 23.62 0.33 -10.11
CA ARG A 227 23.05 0.55 -8.78
C ARG A 227 24.13 0.80 -7.71
N PHE A 228 25.38 0.44 -7.98
CA PHE A 228 26.43 0.51 -6.96
C PHE A 228 26.67 1.95 -6.47
N ALA A 229 26.71 2.93 -7.37
CA ALA A 229 26.92 4.34 -7.02
C ALA A 229 25.76 4.96 -6.23
N ASP A 230 24.54 4.43 -6.40
CA ASP A 230 23.35 4.89 -5.66
C ASP A 230 23.36 4.37 -4.21
N LEU A 231 23.90 3.17 -4.01
CA LEU A 231 23.84 2.43 -2.75
C LEU A 231 25.09 2.58 -1.88
N TYR A 232 26.22 3.00 -2.47
CA TYR A 232 27.52 3.01 -1.80
C TYR A 232 28.32 4.27 -2.12
N GLU A 233 28.98 4.81 -1.10
CA GLU A 233 29.96 5.89 -1.25
C GLU A 233 31.36 5.39 -0.83
N PRO A 234 32.43 5.77 -1.56
CA PRO A 234 33.78 5.37 -1.19
C PRO A 234 34.19 5.97 0.16
N THR A 235 35.02 5.23 0.89
CA THR A 235 35.68 5.74 2.11
C THR A 235 37.14 6.11 1.82
N ASP A 236 37.83 6.65 2.82
CA ASP A 236 39.27 6.94 2.73
C ASP A 236 40.13 5.67 2.58
N VAL A 237 39.56 4.49 2.83
CA VAL A 237 40.24 3.19 2.69
C VAL A 237 39.84 2.57 1.34
N PRO A 238 40.80 2.28 0.44
CA PRO A 238 40.53 1.61 -0.83
C PRO A 238 39.78 0.28 -0.67
N GLY A 239 38.82 0.03 -1.55
CA GLY A 239 37.98 -1.17 -1.52
C GLY A 239 36.94 -1.19 -0.40
N ARG A 240 36.86 -0.15 0.45
CA ARG A 240 35.83 0.00 1.49
C ARG A 240 34.85 1.10 1.12
N TYR A 241 33.57 0.78 1.30
CA TYR A 241 32.47 1.65 0.94
C TYR A 241 31.47 1.77 2.09
N ARG A 242 30.97 2.98 2.32
CA ARG A 242 29.87 3.23 3.27
C ARG A 242 28.55 3.02 2.55
N ARG A 243 27.63 2.29 3.19
CA ARG A 243 26.26 2.16 2.69
C ARG A 243 25.56 3.53 2.74
N ARG A 244 24.88 3.88 1.66
CA ARG A 244 24.08 5.10 1.53
C ARG A 244 22.64 4.74 1.14
N GLY A 245 21.73 5.66 1.41
CA GLY A 245 20.32 5.55 1.03
C GLY A 245 19.42 5.45 2.26
N THR A 246 18.16 5.78 2.03
CA THR A 246 17.09 5.67 3.03
C THR A 246 16.10 4.61 2.63
N VAL A 247 15.41 4.07 3.62
CA VAL A 247 14.29 3.17 3.44
C VAL A 247 13.19 3.62 4.40
N THR A 248 11.96 3.31 4.04
CA THR A 248 10.88 3.23 5.03
C THR A 248 10.86 1.83 5.62
N ALA A 249 10.50 1.73 6.89
CA ALA A 249 10.39 0.46 7.60
C ALA A 249 9.02 0.39 8.27
N ARG A 250 8.34 -0.74 8.05
CA ARG A 250 7.10 -1.07 8.76
C ARG A 250 7.22 -2.43 9.41
N ARG A 251 6.69 -2.57 10.62
CA ARG A 251 6.68 -3.86 11.32
C ARG A 251 5.56 -4.73 10.80
N VAL A 252 5.88 -5.99 10.51
CA VAL A 252 4.94 -7.02 10.06
C VAL A 252 4.11 -7.47 11.25
N ARG A 253 2.78 -7.40 11.13
CA ARG A 253 1.83 -7.80 12.19
C ARG A 253 1.14 -9.13 11.90
N ALA A 254 1.00 -9.47 10.63
CA ALA A 254 0.43 -10.72 10.17
C ALA A 254 1.31 -11.22 9.02
N ARG A 255 1.42 -12.55 8.87
CA ARG A 255 2.20 -13.18 7.81
C ARG A 255 1.75 -12.64 6.45
N GLU A 256 2.71 -12.22 5.63
CA GLU A 256 2.45 -11.67 4.31
C GLU A 256 3.54 -12.05 3.30
N ILE A 257 3.17 -12.07 2.02
CA ILE A 257 4.10 -12.30 0.91
C ILE A 257 4.48 -10.92 0.37
N VAL A 258 5.78 -10.61 0.43
CA VAL A 258 6.36 -9.36 -0.05
C VAL A 258 6.93 -9.61 -1.45
N PRO A 259 6.45 -8.91 -2.49
CA PRO A 259 7.12 -8.95 -3.79
C PRO A 259 8.49 -8.26 -3.64
N THR A 260 9.56 -9.03 -3.83
CA THR A 260 10.94 -8.52 -3.84
C THR A 260 11.52 -8.61 -5.25
N LEU A 261 12.70 -8.03 -5.47
CA LEU A 261 13.38 -8.10 -6.76
C LEU A 261 13.83 -9.53 -7.09
N GLU A 262 14.16 -10.31 -6.07
CA GLU A 262 14.61 -11.70 -6.17
C GLU A 262 13.43 -12.68 -6.31
N GLY A 263 12.22 -12.24 -5.98
CA GLY A 263 11.01 -13.05 -6.02
C GLY A 263 10.10 -12.80 -4.82
N PRO A 264 8.96 -13.50 -4.70
CA PRO A 264 8.10 -13.36 -3.54
C PRO A 264 8.77 -13.91 -2.27
N ALA A 265 8.95 -13.05 -1.26
CA ALA A 265 9.52 -13.42 0.03
C ALA A 265 8.43 -13.48 1.12
N VAL A 266 8.52 -14.43 2.04
CA VAL A 266 7.60 -14.51 3.18
C VAL A 266 8.11 -13.62 4.32
N ALA A 267 7.25 -12.73 4.82
CA ALA A 267 7.50 -11.93 6.00
C ALA A 267 6.62 -12.41 7.15
N GLU A 268 7.25 -12.89 8.22
CA GLU A 268 6.55 -13.40 9.40
C GLU A 268 6.23 -12.29 10.42
N PRO A 269 5.20 -12.45 11.27
CA PRO A 269 4.90 -11.49 12.33
C PRO A 269 6.14 -11.19 13.19
N GLY A 270 6.41 -9.91 13.40
CA GLY A 270 7.57 -9.44 14.16
C GLY A 270 8.77 -9.04 13.30
N MET A 271 8.86 -9.50 12.04
CA MET A 271 9.80 -9.00 11.05
C MET A 271 9.48 -7.56 10.63
N TRP A 272 10.36 -6.98 9.82
CA TRP A 272 10.19 -5.66 9.21
C TRP A 272 10.17 -5.78 7.70
N VAL A 273 9.29 -5.04 7.03
CA VAL A 273 9.39 -4.80 5.59
C VAL A 273 10.05 -3.45 5.38
N LEU A 274 11.15 -3.47 4.65
CA LEU A 274 11.85 -2.27 4.20
C LEU A 274 11.45 -1.97 2.77
N THR A 275 11.21 -0.70 2.47
CA THR A 275 10.91 -0.22 1.11
C THR A 275 11.82 0.96 0.82
N ASP A 276 12.58 0.88 -0.28
CA ASP A 276 13.42 2.00 -0.72
C ASP A 276 12.65 3.05 -1.55
N ASP A 277 13.36 4.10 -1.96
CA ASP A 277 12.79 5.21 -2.72
C ASP A 277 12.37 4.82 -4.15
N HIS A 278 12.75 3.62 -4.64
CA HIS A 278 12.29 3.06 -5.92
C HIS A 278 11.04 2.18 -5.78
N GLY A 279 10.60 1.93 -4.54
CA GLY A 279 9.46 1.05 -4.25
C GLY A 279 9.85 -0.42 -4.06
N ASP A 280 11.13 -0.76 -4.22
CA ASP A 280 11.62 -2.11 -4.02
C ASP A 280 11.51 -2.47 -2.53
N SER A 281 10.92 -3.62 -2.23
CA SER A 281 10.60 -4.04 -0.87
C SER A 281 11.21 -5.38 -0.51
N TRP A 282 11.70 -5.53 0.72
CA TRP A 282 12.23 -6.81 1.21
C TRP A 282 12.03 -6.98 2.73
N PRO A 283 11.76 -8.19 3.21
CA PRO A 283 11.64 -8.47 4.64
C PRO A 283 13.00 -8.63 5.31
N VAL A 284 13.12 -8.17 6.55
CA VAL A 284 14.31 -8.34 7.40
C VAL A 284 13.91 -8.67 8.84
N THR A 285 14.81 -9.30 9.58
CA THR A 285 14.64 -9.52 11.02
C THR A 285 14.90 -8.22 11.81
N ASP A 286 14.46 -8.19 13.07
CA ASP A 286 14.75 -7.06 13.98
C ASP A 286 16.26 -6.89 14.20
N ASP A 287 16.99 -8.00 14.35
CA ASP A 287 18.45 -8.01 14.49
C ASP A 287 19.12 -7.41 13.25
N TYR A 288 18.72 -7.84 12.05
CA TYR A 288 19.26 -7.30 10.80
C TYR A 288 18.99 -5.80 10.68
N LEU A 289 17.77 -5.36 11.02
CA LEU A 289 17.42 -3.93 11.02
C LEU A 289 18.34 -3.14 11.96
N SER A 290 18.53 -3.63 13.19
CA SER A 290 19.32 -2.95 14.23
C SER A 290 20.81 -2.86 13.88
N GLN A 291 21.34 -3.86 13.16
CA GLN A 291 22.74 -3.93 12.75
C GLN A 291 23.02 -3.04 11.54
N HIS A 292 22.12 -3.02 10.55
CA HIS A 292 22.39 -2.39 9.25
C HIS A 292 21.68 -1.05 9.03
N TYR A 293 20.79 -0.65 9.95
CA TYR A 293 20.02 0.58 9.81
C TYR A 293 19.98 1.40 11.09
N ARG A 294 19.73 2.70 10.91
CA ARG A 294 19.47 3.63 12.01
C ARG A 294 18.21 4.41 11.70
N ARG A 295 17.26 4.39 12.64
CA ARG A 295 16.05 5.21 12.54
C ARG A 295 16.44 6.67 12.42
N GLU A 296 15.90 7.34 11.42
CA GLU A 296 16.03 8.78 11.27
C GLU A 296 15.14 9.43 12.32
N LYS A 297 15.69 10.41 13.05
CA LYS A 297 14.83 11.25 13.88
C LYS A 297 13.93 12.04 12.94
N PRO A 298 12.61 12.10 13.17
CA PRO A 298 11.78 13.03 12.43
C PRO A 298 12.39 14.42 12.58
N ALA A 299 12.50 15.15 11.47
CA ALA A 299 13.09 16.47 11.48
C ALA A 299 12.38 17.31 12.57
N PRO A 300 13.13 17.99 13.46
CA PRO A 300 12.51 18.79 14.52
C PRO A 300 11.55 19.78 13.88
N ASP A 301 10.37 19.89 14.47
CA ASP A 301 9.32 20.76 13.97
C ASP A 301 9.78 22.22 14.05
N ARG A 302 10.26 22.77 12.93
CA ARG A 302 10.69 24.18 12.82
C ARG A 302 9.51 25.16 12.90
N SER A 303 8.28 24.65 13.03
CA SER A 303 7.04 25.43 13.09
C SER A 303 6.65 25.87 14.50
N ARG A 304 7.39 25.46 15.55
CA ARG A 304 7.14 25.97 16.89
C ARG A 304 7.82 27.34 17.01
N PRO A 305 7.08 28.46 17.10
CA PRO A 305 7.71 29.72 17.45
C PRO A 305 8.39 29.51 18.81
N GLN A 306 9.70 29.71 18.85
CA GLN A 306 10.40 29.86 20.12
C GLN A 306 9.65 30.95 20.87
N ARG A 307 9.06 30.61 22.02
CA ARG A 307 8.64 31.63 22.98
C ARG A 307 9.92 32.36 23.38
N SER A 308 10.19 33.48 22.73
CA SER A 308 11.18 34.44 23.16
C SER A 308 10.88 34.76 24.61
N GLY A 309 11.91 34.57 25.44
CA GLY A 309 11.85 34.71 26.88
C GLY A 309 11.18 36.01 27.28
N GLU A 310 10.22 35.88 28.19
CA GLU A 310 9.57 36.99 28.83
C GLU A 310 10.63 37.77 29.62
N SER A 311 10.79 39.02 29.19
CA SER A 311 11.71 40.00 29.70
C SER A 311 11.62 40.12 31.22
N SER A 312 12.78 40.10 31.85
CA SER A 312 13.06 40.55 33.21
C SER A 312 12.21 41.77 33.57
N ARG A 313 11.32 41.62 34.57
CA ARG A 313 10.78 42.75 35.34
C ARG A 313 11.72 42.97 36.51
N ALA A 314 12.42 44.11 36.49
CA ALA A 314 13.08 44.67 37.66
C ALA A 314 12.04 45.06 38.73
N PRO A 315 12.36 44.97 40.03
CA PRO A 315 11.51 45.50 41.08
C PRO A 315 11.67 47.02 41.17
N GLY A 316 10.54 47.73 41.24
CA GLY A 316 10.51 49.18 41.44
C GLY A 316 10.91 49.57 42.87
N ALA A 317 11.63 50.67 42.97
CA ALA A 317 11.63 51.58 44.10
C ALA A 317 10.58 52.67 43.88
#